data_AF-A0A0K2RNK3-F1
#
_entry.id   AF-A0A0K2RNK3-F1
#
_cell.length_a   1.000
_cell.length_b   1.000
_cell.length_c   1.000
_cell.angle_alpha   90.00
_cell.angle_beta   90.00
_cell.angle_gamma   90.00
#
_symmetry.space_group_name_H-M   'P 1'
#
loop_
_entity.id
_entity.type
_entity.pdbx_description
1 polymer ?
#
loop_
_entity_poly.entity_id
_entity_poly.type
_entity_poly.pdbx_seq_one_letter_code
_entity_poly.pdbx_strand_id
1 'polypeptide(L)'
;MVGVPTLIQLLLVWLPTLFSIALSFTRWNGLDLKDIKAAGTDNYHYVVQDYPLSGRHSTQRPLARLPGPDRNTLGLLLAVLLDQKIRGSKIYQSIFFTPVMLSLALIGIIWQLFYNRDSGLLNYLLGTAGTPQAVDWFGIRT
;
A
#
# COMPACT_ATOMS: atom_id res chain seq x y z
N MET A 1 -32.28 18.45 6.50
CA MET A 1 -31.08 18.54 7.36
C MET A 1 -29.84 17.97 6.64
N VAL A 2 -29.57 18.43 5.41
CA VAL A 2 -28.42 17.95 4.59
C VAL A 2 -27.27 18.98 4.58
N GLY A 3 -27.56 20.25 4.92
CA GLY A 3 -26.60 21.36 4.85
C GLY A 3 -25.37 21.21 5.74
N VAL A 4 -25.53 20.71 6.97
CA VAL A 4 -24.40 20.54 7.90
C VAL A 4 -23.43 19.46 7.42
N PRO A 5 -23.86 18.23 7.05
CA PRO A 5 -22.98 17.24 6.43
C PRO A 5 -22.28 17.74 5.15
N THR A 6 -23.00 18.45 4.27
CA THR A 6 -22.40 18.96 3.02
C THR A 6 -21.35 20.04 3.27
N LEU A 7 -21.56 20.91 4.26
CA LEU A 7 -20.59 21.95 4.61
C LEU A 7 -19.31 21.34 5.19
N ILE A 8 -19.45 20.33 6.04
CA ILE A 8 -18.33 19.56 6.60
C ILE A 8 -17.53 18.91 5.47
N GLN A 9 -18.20 18.25 4.52
CA GLN A 9 -17.56 17.66 3.34
C GLN A 9 -16.80 18.71 2.50
N LEU A 10 -17.41 19.86 2.23
CA LEU A 10 -16.78 20.94 1.45
C LEU A 10 -15.53 21.49 2.14
N LEU A 11 -15.59 21.70 3.47
CA LEU A 11 -14.46 22.28 4.21
C LEU A 11 -13.33 21.29 4.46
N LEU A 12 -13.64 20.04 4.78
CA LEU A 12 -12.60 19.05 5.15
C LEU A 12 -12.04 18.28 3.96
N VAL A 13 -12.79 18.16 2.86
CA VAL A 13 -12.35 17.42 1.66
C VAL A 13 -11.98 18.38 0.54
N TRP A 14 -12.91 19.26 0.15
CA TRP A 14 -12.71 20.08 -1.05
C TRP A 14 -11.72 21.23 -0.83
N LEU A 15 -11.75 21.90 0.31
CA LEU A 15 -10.79 22.98 0.61
C LEU A 15 -9.33 22.51 0.56
N PRO A 16 -8.90 21.44 1.28
CA PRO A 16 -7.52 20.97 1.17
C PRO A 16 -7.20 20.40 -0.21
N THR A 17 -8.17 19.79 -0.91
CA THR A 17 -7.96 19.31 -2.28
C THR A 17 -7.63 20.45 -3.24
N LEU A 18 -8.40 21.54 -3.20
CA LEU A 18 -8.14 22.73 -4.01
C LEU A 18 -6.80 23.37 -3.64
N PHE A 19 -6.43 23.38 -2.35
CA PHE A 19 -5.13 23.87 -1.91
C PHE A 19 -3.98 22.98 -2.41
N SER A 20 -4.14 21.66 -2.39
CA SER A 20 -3.17 20.72 -2.96
C SER A 20 -3.00 20.90 -4.47
N ILE A 21 -4.09 21.16 -5.19
CA ILE A 21 -4.05 21.47 -6.63
C ILE A 21 -3.34 22.81 -6.86
N ALA A 22 -3.61 23.84 -6.06
CA ALA A 22 -2.89 25.11 -6.18
C ALA A 22 -1.39 24.94 -5.90
N LEU A 23 -1.03 24.18 -4.86
CA LEU A 23 0.35 23.90 -4.51
C LEU A 23 1.08 23.05 -5.56
N SER A 24 0.40 22.20 -6.33
CA SER A 24 1.06 21.38 -7.36
C SER A 24 1.62 22.22 -8.51
N PHE A 25 1.14 23.44 -8.71
CA PHE A 25 1.72 24.43 -9.63
C PHE A 25 2.84 25.27 -9.00
N THR A 26 3.21 24.98 -7.75
CA THR A 26 4.28 25.67 -7.02
C THR A 26 5.37 24.68 -6.61
N ARG A 27 6.58 25.19 -6.45
CA ARG A 27 7.69 24.46 -5.85
C ARG A 27 7.74 24.84 -4.39
N TRP A 28 7.40 23.89 -3.52
CA TRP A 28 7.41 24.06 -2.08
C TRP A 28 7.97 22.83 -1.38
N ASN A 29 8.80 23.05 -0.36
CA ASN A 29 9.43 21.99 0.44
C ASN A 29 8.61 21.59 1.69
N GLY A 30 7.47 22.23 1.93
CA GLY A 30 6.58 21.92 3.06
C GLY A 30 7.03 22.47 4.42
N LEU A 31 8.21 23.12 4.51
CA LEU A 31 8.82 23.55 5.77
C LEU A 31 8.78 25.06 5.98
N ASP A 32 9.06 25.85 4.94
CA ASP A 32 8.99 27.32 5.00
C ASP A 32 8.02 27.85 3.95
N LEU A 33 7.03 28.65 4.39
CA LEU A 33 6.04 29.28 3.51
C LEU A 33 6.66 30.37 2.62
N LYS A 34 7.86 30.87 2.95
CA LYS A 34 8.59 31.87 2.15
C LYS A 34 9.27 31.27 0.92
N ASP A 35 9.46 29.95 0.90
CA ASP A 35 10.11 29.22 -0.20
C ASP A 35 9.13 28.82 -1.31
N ILE A 36 7.86 29.20 -1.23
CA ILE A 36 6.86 28.91 -2.27
C ILE A 36 7.20 29.71 -3.52
N LYS A 37 7.70 29.01 -4.54
CA LYS A 37 8.00 29.59 -5.85
C LYS A 37 6.99 29.08 -6.88
N ALA A 38 6.50 29.95 -7.75
CA ALA A 38 5.66 29.52 -8.86
C ALA A 38 6.49 28.61 -9.81
N ALA A 39 6.01 27.40 -10.07
CA ALA A 39 6.65 26.41 -10.92
C ALA A 39 5.82 26.07 -12.17
N GLY A 40 4.58 26.55 -12.25
CA GLY A 40 3.69 26.28 -13.38
C GLY A 40 3.53 24.78 -13.60
N THR A 41 3.81 24.32 -14.81
CA THR A 41 3.70 22.90 -15.20
C THR A 41 4.99 22.10 -15.03
N ASP A 42 6.08 22.70 -14.57
CA ASP A 42 7.40 22.07 -14.51
C ASP A 42 7.40 20.83 -13.60
N ASN A 43 6.60 20.85 -12.53
CA ASN A 43 6.44 19.70 -11.63
C ASN A 43 5.87 18.46 -12.37
N TYR A 44 4.91 18.67 -13.29
CA TYR A 44 4.33 17.58 -14.07
C TYR A 44 5.29 17.06 -15.13
N HIS A 45 6.03 17.97 -15.78
CA HIS A 45 7.06 17.61 -16.75
C HIS A 45 8.18 16.78 -16.09
N TYR A 46 8.64 17.21 -14.91
CA TYR A 46 9.59 16.46 -14.09
C TYR A 46 9.07 15.07 -13.75
N VAL A 47 7.81 14.92 -13.33
CA VAL A 47 7.22 13.62 -13.00
C VAL A 47 7.16 12.66 -14.20
N VAL A 48 6.93 13.18 -15.40
CA VAL A 48 6.79 12.36 -16.62
C VAL A 48 8.14 12.02 -17.25
N GLN A 49 9.09 12.96 -17.27
CA GLN A 49 10.33 12.81 -18.03
C GLN A 49 11.55 12.50 -17.17
N ASP A 50 11.68 13.16 -16.01
CA ASP A 50 12.90 13.13 -15.19
C ASP A 50 12.74 12.27 -13.92
N TYR A 51 11.50 11.99 -13.51
CA TYR A 51 11.25 11.07 -12.41
C TYR A 51 11.77 9.70 -12.83
N PRO A 52 12.70 9.12 -12.07
CA PRO A 52 13.48 7.98 -12.53
C PRO A 52 12.62 6.71 -12.56
N LEU A 53 11.82 6.56 -13.61
CA LEU A 53 11.19 5.31 -14.00
C LEU A 53 12.23 4.29 -14.49
N SER A 54 13.51 4.68 -14.66
CA SER A 54 14.57 3.84 -15.24
C SER A 54 15.86 3.73 -14.42
N GLY A 55 16.12 4.57 -13.41
CA GLY A 55 17.52 4.85 -13.02
C GLY A 55 18.14 4.11 -11.83
N ARG A 56 17.49 4.00 -10.67
CA ARG A 56 18.16 3.49 -9.44
C ARG A 56 17.26 2.96 -8.33
N HIS A 57 15.95 3.09 -8.48
CA HIS A 57 14.93 2.57 -7.54
C HIS A 57 13.98 1.59 -8.25
N SER A 58 14.51 0.81 -9.21
CA SER A 58 13.78 -0.19 -10.01
C SER A 58 13.07 -1.26 -9.17
N THR A 59 13.37 -1.38 -7.88
CA THR A 59 12.69 -2.30 -6.95
C THR A 59 11.30 -1.81 -6.52
N GLN A 60 10.95 -0.54 -6.72
CA GLN A 60 9.63 0.02 -6.38
C GLN A 60 8.59 -0.15 -7.50
N ARG A 61 8.95 -0.84 -8.59
CA ARG A 61 8.06 -1.07 -9.75
C ARG A 61 6.71 -1.78 -9.47
N PRO A 62 6.38 -2.39 -8.31
CA PRO A 62 5.03 -2.90 -8.12
C PRO A 62 4.09 -1.99 -7.30
N LEU A 63 4.53 -0.87 -6.69
CA LEU A 63 3.62 -0.06 -5.85
C LEU A 63 2.47 0.59 -6.63
N ALA A 64 2.65 0.83 -7.93
CA ALA A 64 1.62 1.38 -8.80
C ALA A 64 0.71 0.31 -9.43
N ARG A 65 0.86 -0.98 -9.07
CA ARG A 65 -0.18 -1.96 -9.40
C ARG A 65 -1.36 -1.67 -8.48
N LEU A 66 -2.28 -0.85 -8.96
CA LEU A 66 -3.63 -0.72 -8.41
C LEU A 66 -4.13 -2.14 -8.08
N PRO A 67 -4.82 -2.34 -6.94
CA PRO A 67 -5.71 -3.49 -6.78
C PRO A 67 -6.52 -3.64 -8.06
N GLY A 68 -6.15 -4.61 -8.87
CA GLY A 68 -6.74 -4.79 -10.16
C GLY A 68 -8.06 -5.53 -10.04
N PRO A 69 -8.72 -5.75 -11.18
CA PRO A 69 -9.82 -6.72 -11.27
C PRO A 69 -9.41 -8.13 -10.81
N ASP A 70 -8.12 -8.43 -10.69
CA ASP A 70 -7.56 -9.69 -10.20
C ASP A 70 -8.03 -10.02 -8.77
N ARG A 71 -7.91 -9.08 -7.83
CA ARG A 71 -8.36 -9.29 -6.44
C ARG A 71 -9.86 -9.46 -6.34
N ASN A 72 -10.62 -8.67 -7.10
CA ASN A 72 -12.08 -8.75 -7.10
C ASN A 72 -12.57 -10.08 -7.71
N THR A 73 -11.94 -10.52 -8.80
CA THR A 73 -12.26 -11.80 -9.47
C THR A 73 -11.97 -12.98 -8.55
N LEU A 74 -10.81 -12.99 -7.88
CA LEU A 74 -10.46 -14.04 -6.92
C LEU A 74 -11.41 -14.04 -5.70
N GLY A 75 -11.76 -12.87 -5.18
CA GLY A 75 -12.72 -12.75 -4.08
C GLY A 75 -14.10 -13.27 -4.46
N LEU A 76 -14.59 -12.95 -5.66
CA LEU A 76 -15.87 -13.43 -6.17
C LEU A 76 -15.86 -14.95 -6.38
N LEU A 77 -14.78 -15.50 -6.95
CA LEU A 77 -14.64 -16.94 -7.15
C LEU A 77 -14.69 -17.70 -5.82
N LEU A 78 -13.95 -17.22 -4.82
CA LEU A 78 -13.98 -17.80 -3.48
C LEU A 78 -15.36 -17.69 -2.83
N ALA A 79 -16.04 -16.54 -2.99
CA ALA A 79 -17.39 -16.34 -2.47
C ALA A 79 -18.39 -17.35 -3.07
N VAL A 80 -18.36 -17.54 -4.39
CA VAL A 80 -19.20 -18.54 -5.08
C VAL A 80 -18.90 -19.95 -4.57
N LEU A 81 -17.62 -20.29 -4.37
CA LEU A 81 -17.24 -21.62 -3.86
C LEU A 81 -17.75 -21.83 -2.43
N LEU A 82 -17.66 -20.82 -1.57
CA LEU A 82 -18.15 -20.87 -0.18
C LEU A 82 -19.68 -20.95 -0.07
N ASP A 83 -20.40 -20.40 -1.05
CA ASP A 83 -21.87 -20.39 -1.12
C ASP A 83 -22.49 -21.72 -1.56
N GLN A 84 -21.70 -22.65 -2.13
CA GLN A 84 -22.17 -23.95 -2.63
C GLN A 84 -22.67 -24.95 -1.56
N LYS A 85 -23.10 -24.49 -0.37
CA LYS A 85 -23.58 -25.31 0.76
C LYS A 85 -22.64 -26.48 1.09
N ILE A 86 -21.34 -26.24 0.98
CA ILE A 86 -20.31 -27.23 1.33
C ILE A 86 -20.42 -27.55 2.83
N ARG A 87 -20.29 -28.82 3.21
CA ARG A 87 -20.23 -29.23 4.62
C ARG A 87 -19.11 -28.48 5.33
N GLY A 88 -19.45 -27.78 6.43
CA GLY A 88 -18.49 -26.96 7.18
C GLY A 88 -18.27 -25.55 6.64
N SER A 89 -19.11 -25.04 5.73
CA SER A 89 -18.98 -23.69 5.14
C SER A 89 -18.73 -22.58 6.18
N LYS A 90 -19.36 -22.64 7.37
CA LYS A 90 -19.12 -21.67 8.46
C LYS A 90 -17.65 -21.59 8.91
N ILE A 91 -16.95 -22.73 9.01
CA ILE A 91 -15.55 -22.78 9.44
C ILE A 91 -14.66 -22.18 8.34
N TYR A 92 -14.90 -22.55 7.08
CA TYR A 92 -14.15 -21.99 5.95
C TYR A 92 -14.35 -20.48 5.84
N GLN A 93 -15.59 -19.99 5.97
CA GLN A 93 -15.87 -18.56 6.01
C GLN A 93 -15.06 -17.86 7.11
N SER A 94 -15.07 -18.37 8.33
CA SER A 94 -14.28 -17.80 9.43
C SER A 94 -12.79 -17.71 9.10
N ILE A 95 -12.19 -18.78 8.58
CA ILE A 95 -10.74 -18.79 8.23
C ILE A 95 -10.43 -17.77 7.13
N PHE A 96 -11.23 -17.70 6.06
CA PHE A 96 -11.00 -16.77 4.95
C PHE A 96 -11.27 -15.31 5.32
N PHE A 97 -12.24 -15.03 6.19
CA PHE A 97 -12.56 -13.66 6.62
C PHE A 97 -11.65 -13.15 7.75
N THR A 98 -11.09 -14.03 8.57
CA THR A 98 -10.19 -13.65 9.68
C THR A 98 -9.09 -12.66 9.27
N PRO A 99 -8.26 -12.92 8.22
CA PRO A 99 -7.19 -12.00 7.85
C PRO A 99 -7.69 -10.64 7.37
N VAL A 100 -8.88 -10.57 6.77
CA VAL A 100 -9.49 -9.31 6.31
C VAL A 100 -9.94 -8.43 7.47
N MET A 101 -10.28 -9.05 8.61
CA MET A 101 -10.65 -8.32 9.83
C MET A 101 -9.43 -7.80 10.62
N LEU A 102 -8.21 -8.26 10.31
CA LEU A 102 -6.99 -7.79 10.97
C LEU A 102 -6.60 -6.41 10.44
N SER A 103 -6.01 -5.58 11.32
CA SER A 103 -5.48 -4.28 10.89
C SER A 103 -4.30 -4.47 9.94
N LEU A 104 -4.14 -3.57 8.97
CA LEU A 104 -3.01 -3.60 8.03
C LEU A 104 -1.67 -3.58 8.76
N ALA A 105 -1.58 -2.84 9.87
CA ALA A 105 -0.39 -2.81 10.72
C ALA A 105 -0.05 -4.20 11.30
N LEU A 106 -1.05 -4.92 11.80
CA LEU A 106 -0.85 -6.26 12.36
C LEU A 106 -0.40 -7.26 11.28
N ILE A 107 -1.04 -7.22 10.10
CA ILE A 107 -0.64 -8.04 8.95
C ILE A 107 0.82 -7.75 8.58
N GLY A 108 1.22 -6.47 8.59
CA GLY A 108 2.61 -6.06 8.37
C GLY A 108 3.58 -6.69 9.36
N ILE A 109 3.25 -6.68 10.65
CA ILE A 109 4.08 -7.29 11.71
C ILE A 109 4.19 -8.81 11.51
N ILE A 110 3.07 -9.49 11.21
CA ILE A 110 3.07 -10.95 10.95
C ILE A 110 4.03 -11.29 9.81
N TRP A 111 3.94 -10.55 8.69
CA TRP A 111 4.84 -10.76 7.57
C TRP A 111 6.29 -10.41 7.90
N GLN A 112 6.54 -9.37 8.69
CA GLN A 112 7.90 -9.06 9.18
C GLN A 112 8.51 -10.21 9.98
N LEU A 113 7.71 -10.87 10.83
CA LEU A 113 8.15 -12.06 11.56
C LEU A 113 8.42 -13.23 10.62
N PHE A 114 7.58 -13.43 9.59
CA PHE A 114 7.75 -14.53 8.64
C PHE A 114 8.99 -14.37 7.77
N TYR A 115 9.27 -13.14 7.32
CA TYR A 115 10.41 -12.77 6.48
C TYR A 115 11.69 -12.43 7.27
N ASN A 116 11.66 -12.57 8.61
CA ASN A 116 12.84 -12.29 9.43
C ASN A 116 14.03 -13.17 9.00
N ARG A 117 15.22 -12.57 8.89
CA ARG A 117 16.45 -13.25 8.47
C ARG A 117 16.86 -14.34 9.46
N ASP A 118 16.88 -14.03 10.75
CA ASP A 118 17.53 -14.87 11.76
C ASP A 118 16.60 -15.97 12.28
N SER A 119 15.34 -15.63 12.53
CA SER A 119 14.34 -16.53 13.15
C SER A 119 13.02 -16.58 12.40
N GLY A 120 12.98 -16.13 11.14
CA GLY A 120 11.75 -16.13 10.35
C GLY A 120 11.33 -17.51 9.92
N LEU A 121 10.00 -17.70 9.83
CA LEU A 121 9.39 -18.97 9.43
C LEU A 121 9.92 -19.46 8.07
N LEU A 122 10.12 -18.55 7.12
CA LEU A 122 10.60 -18.91 5.77
C LEU A 122 12.03 -19.45 5.78
N ASN A 123 12.95 -18.77 6.49
CA ASN A 123 14.32 -19.25 6.61
C ASN A 123 14.42 -20.52 7.46
N TYR A 124 13.49 -20.71 8.42
CA TYR A 124 13.37 -21.96 9.16
C TYR A 124 12.94 -23.12 8.26
N LEU A 125 11.92 -22.93 7.41
CA LEU A 125 11.47 -23.92 6.44
C LEU A 125 12.55 -24.24 5.38
N LEU A 126 13.39 -23.27 5.04
CA LEU A 126 14.54 -23.46 4.14
C LEU A 126 15.76 -24.08 4.83
N GLY A 127 15.74 -24.24 6.16
CA GLY A 127 16.88 -24.75 6.94
C GLY A 127 18.07 -23.79 7.01
N THR A 128 17.91 -22.53 6.61
CA THR A 128 18.97 -21.51 6.58
C THR A 128 18.88 -20.55 7.76
N ALA A 129 17.85 -20.65 8.61
CA ALA A 129 17.68 -19.83 9.82
C ALA A 129 18.92 -19.90 10.74
N GLY A 130 19.40 -18.72 11.16
CA GLY A 130 20.59 -18.60 12.02
C GLY A 130 21.92 -18.96 11.35
N THR A 131 21.94 -19.29 10.06
CA THR A 131 23.18 -19.58 9.30
C THR A 131 23.62 -18.39 8.46
N PRO A 132 24.90 -18.31 8.05
CA PRO A 132 25.37 -17.28 7.11
C PRO A 132 24.65 -17.30 5.75
N GLN A 133 23.98 -18.42 5.43
CA GLN A 133 23.20 -18.62 4.20
C GLN A 133 21.74 -18.14 4.34
N ALA A 134 21.34 -17.58 5.48
CA ALA A 134 20.02 -17.02 5.69
C ALA A 134 19.70 -15.94 4.64
N VAL A 135 18.57 -16.11 3.95
CA VAL A 135 18.12 -15.19 2.91
C VAL A 135 17.53 -13.96 3.58
N ASP A 136 18.09 -12.79 3.27
CA ASP A 136 17.49 -11.51 3.64
C ASP A 136 16.45 -11.10 2.58
N TRP A 137 15.20 -11.35 2.91
CA TRP A 137 14.04 -11.03 2.09
C TRP A 137 13.78 -9.53 1.96
N PHE A 138 14.29 -8.72 2.89
CA PHE A 138 14.16 -7.27 2.84
C PHE A 138 15.28 -6.60 2.01
N GLY A 139 16.34 -7.34 1.69
CA GLY A 139 17.49 -6.83 0.92
C GLY A 139 18.26 -5.73 1.65
N ILE A 140 18.03 -5.57 2.95
CA ILE A 140 18.77 -4.68 3.83
C ILE A 140 20.05 -5.41 4.21
N ARG A 141 21.06 -5.30 3.33
CA ARG A 141 22.42 -5.78 3.59
C ARG A 141 22.95 -5.17 4.89
N THR A 142 22.80 -5.88 6.00
CA THR A 142 23.65 -5.78 7.19
C THR A 142 24.82 -6.74 7.03
#